data_AF-A0A942CW11-F1
#
_entry.id   AF-A0A942CW11-F1
#
_cell.length_a   1.000
_cell.length_b   1.000
_cell.length_c   1.000
_cell.angle_alpha   90.00
_cell.angle_beta   90.00
_cell.angle_gamma   90.00
#
_symmetry.space_group_name_H-M   'P 1'
#
loop_
_entity.id
_entity.type
_entity.pdbx_description
1 polymer ?
#
loop_
_entity_poly.entity_id
_entity_poly.type
_entity_poly.pdbx_seq_one_letter_code
_entity_poly.pdbx_strand_id
1 'polypeptide(L)'
;MQLTPRQKRALESICETFLPETDGWPSAVQLGVPDALAEALEFNPRTQDRARFLNLLDVWDSKLHAFLLAGEYGNFSALKAEVREKILRSWADSSLRKRRAAFQALRKAIGFLYVMLPEYRGAANPVWKKIGYPGPLGAKAQGARPLRVTTPEKEITASCDVCVIGSGAGGGVAAAVLAAAGKDVVVLEAGNYYDDADFDGAELGGFQRLYSEGGFAATEDHSVGFLAGECLGGGTVVNYCTSFRTPDDIRTEWAEAGVRWIAGAE
;
A
#
# COMPACT_ATOMS: atom_id res chain seq x y z
N MET A 1 6.82 -4.46 -19.21
CA MET A 1 6.67 -5.92 -19.32
C MET A 1 5.48 -6.16 -20.23
N GLN A 2 5.71 -6.86 -21.33
CA GLN A 2 4.61 -7.31 -22.16
C GLN A 2 4.09 -8.64 -21.62
N LEU A 3 2.89 -8.64 -21.04
CA LEU A 3 2.15 -9.86 -20.73
C LEU A 3 1.87 -10.60 -22.04
N THR A 4 1.94 -11.93 -22.03
CA THR A 4 1.47 -12.71 -23.19
C THR A 4 -0.03 -12.48 -23.39
N PRO A 5 -0.58 -12.65 -24.61
CA PRO A 5 -2.02 -12.50 -24.85
C PRO A 5 -2.88 -13.39 -23.94
N ARG A 6 -2.35 -14.56 -23.55
CA ARG A 6 -3.02 -15.46 -22.62
C ARG A 6 -3.05 -14.90 -21.20
N GLN A 7 -1.90 -14.45 -20.69
CA GLN A 7 -1.79 -13.86 -19.35
C GLN A 7 -2.61 -12.57 -19.24
N LYS A 8 -2.65 -11.74 -20.29
CA LYS A 8 -3.49 -10.54 -20.34
C LYS A 8 -4.98 -10.89 -20.21
N ARG A 9 -5.48 -11.85 -20.99
CA ARG A 9 -6.88 -12.33 -20.88
C ARG A 9 -7.20 -12.93 -19.51
N ALA A 10 -6.25 -13.67 -18.93
CA ALA A 10 -6.39 -14.20 -17.58
C ALA A 10 -6.55 -13.04 -16.60
N LEU A 11 -5.63 -12.07 -16.62
CA LEU A 11 -5.63 -10.88 -15.75
C LEU A 11 -6.94 -10.08 -15.86
N GLU A 12 -7.37 -9.78 -17.08
CA GLU A 12 -8.64 -9.11 -17.35
C GLU A 12 -9.81 -9.89 -16.75
N SER A 13 -9.85 -11.21 -16.92
CA SER A 13 -10.89 -12.06 -16.34
C SER A 13 -10.85 -12.11 -14.81
N ILE A 14 -9.65 -12.06 -14.20
CA ILE A 14 -9.50 -11.94 -12.74
C ILE A 14 -10.14 -10.64 -12.27
N CYS A 15 -9.73 -9.52 -12.85
CA CYS A 15 -10.19 -8.18 -12.50
C CYS A 15 -11.70 -8.05 -12.69
N GLU A 16 -12.23 -8.49 -13.83
CA GLU A 16 -13.66 -8.51 -14.12
C GLU A 16 -14.44 -9.36 -13.12
N THR A 17 -13.89 -10.48 -12.65
CA THR A 17 -14.60 -11.33 -11.69
C THR A 17 -14.60 -10.73 -10.28
N PHE A 18 -13.54 -10.03 -9.88
CA PHE A 18 -13.51 -9.35 -8.57
C PHE A 18 -14.43 -8.14 -8.52
N LEU A 19 -14.45 -7.34 -9.59
CA LEU A 19 -15.21 -6.09 -9.69
C LEU A 19 -15.84 -6.01 -11.09
N PRO A 20 -16.95 -6.74 -11.32
CA PRO A 20 -17.69 -6.69 -12.58
C PRO A 20 -18.47 -5.39 -12.71
N GLU A 21 -18.95 -5.11 -13.92
CA GLU A 21 -19.96 -4.07 -14.13
C GLU A 21 -21.27 -4.46 -13.42
N THR A 22 -21.80 -3.59 -12.56
CA THR A 22 -23.08 -3.82 -11.85
C THR A 22 -23.75 -2.51 -11.48
N ASP A 23 -25.07 -2.39 -11.59
CA ASP A 23 -25.84 -1.22 -11.13
C ASP A 23 -25.24 0.15 -11.56
N GLY A 24 -24.77 0.19 -12.81
CA GLY A 24 -24.11 1.34 -13.42
C GLY A 24 -22.72 1.67 -12.85
N TRP A 25 -22.15 0.84 -11.98
CA TRP A 25 -20.73 0.85 -11.59
C TRP A 25 -19.89 0.23 -12.70
N PRO A 26 -18.78 0.87 -13.09
CA PRO A 26 -17.90 0.32 -14.11
C PRO A 26 -17.20 -0.93 -13.58
N SER A 27 -16.82 -1.84 -14.47
CA SER A 27 -15.95 -2.95 -14.13
C SER A 27 -14.49 -2.51 -13.92
N ALA A 28 -13.69 -3.32 -13.23
CA ALA A 28 -12.25 -3.07 -13.10
C ALA A 28 -11.54 -3.04 -14.46
N VAL A 29 -11.99 -3.83 -15.43
CA VAL A 29 -11.44 -3.80 -16.80
C VAL A 29 -11.77 -2.47 -17.48
N GLN A 30 -13.00 -1.98 -17.33
CA GLN A 30 -13.42 -0.68 -17.85
C GLN A 30 -12.66 0.49 -17.24
N LEU A 31 -12.06 0.34 -16.05
CA LEU A 31 -11.21 1.36 -15.40
C LEU A 31 -9.71 1.20 -15.69
N GLY A 32 -9.31 0.20 -16.49
CA GLY A 32 -7.89 -0.03 -16.79
C GLY A 32 -7.08 -0.65 -15.65
N VAL A 33 -7.75 -1.20 -14.63
CA VAL A 33 -7.08 -1.88 -13.51
C VAL A 33 -6.12 -3.00 -13.97
N PRO A 34 -6.44 -3.83 -14.99
CA PRO A 34 -5.51 -4.84 -15.48
C PRO A 34 -4.18 -4.26 -15.98
N ASP A 35 -4.24 -3.16 -16.72
CA ASP A 35 -3.04 -2.52 -17.28
C ASP A 35 -2.23 -1.85 -16.16
N ALA A 36 -2.89 -1.13 -15.24
CA ALA A 36 -2.23 -0.52 -14.08
C ALA A 36 -1.59 -1.56 -13.14
N LEU A 37 -2.23 -2.71 -12.95
CA LEU A 37 -1.69 -3.81 -12.15
C LEU A 37 -0.47 -4.44 -12.84
N ALA A 38 -0.50 -4.58 -14.16
CA ALA A 38 0.64 -5.05 -14.93
C ALA A 38 1.83 -4.07 -14.82
N GLU A 39 1.57 -2.77 -14.93
CA GLU A 39 2.58 -1.72 -14.76
C GLU A 39 3.18 -1.72 -13.34
N ALA A 40 2.35 -1.79 -12.30
CA ALA A 40 2.81 -1.79 -10.91
C ALA A 40 3.76 -2.96 -10.60
N LEU A 41 3.57 -4.12 -11.24
CA LEU A 41 4.45 -5.28 -11.10
C LEU A 41 5.82 -5.10 -11.76
N GLU A 42 5.98 -4.12 -12.65
CA GLU A 42 7.27 -3.78 -13.26
C GLU A 42 8.13 -2.95 -12.33
N PHE A 43 7.50 -2.10 -11.52
CA PHE A 43 8.16 -1.23 -10.55
C PHE A 43 8.42 -1.91 -9.21
N ASN A 44 7.95 -3.15 -9.00
CA ASN A 44 8.27 -3.91 -7.81
C ASN A 44 9.74 -4.39 -7.85
N PRO A 45 10.61 -3.93 -6.92
CA PRO A 45 12.03 -4.28 -6.89
C PRO A 45 12.30 -5.76 -6.59
N ARG A 46 11.31 -6.51 -6.08
CA ARG A 46 11.42 -7.95 -5.81
C ARG A 46 11.11 -8.77 -7.07
N THR A 47 12.14 -9.04 -7.88
CA THR A 47 12.04 -9.86 -9.11
C THR A 47 11.40 -11.25 -8.92
N GLN A 48 11.50 -11.83 -7.72
CA GLN A 48 10.84 -13.11 -7.38
C GLN A 48 9.31 -13.00 -7.34
N ASP A 49 8.76 -11.85 -6.95
CA ASP A 49 7.31 -11.66 -6.84
C ASP A 49 6.66 -11.62 -8.23
N ARG A 50 7.37 -11.03 -9.20
CA ARG A 50 6.98 -11.03 -10.62
C ARG A 50 6.88 -12.44 -11.20
N ALA A 51 7.90 -13.28 -11.02
CA ALA A 51 7.90 -14.64 -11.55
C ALA A 51 6.80 -15.51 -10.90
N ARG A 52 6.57 -15.34 -9.59
CA ARG A 52 5.49 -16.03 -8.87
C ARG A 52 4.11 -15.60 -9.37
N PHE A 53 3.91 -14.31 -9.63
CA PHE A 53 2.66 -13.78 -10.17
C PHE A 53 2.38 -14.30 -11.59
N LEU A 54 3.37 -14.29 -12.48
CA LEU A 54 3.20 -14.82 -13.83
C LEU A 54 2.88 -16.32 -13.83
N ASN A 55 3.58 -17.11 -13.00
CA ASN A 55 3.27 -18.53 -12.81
C ASN A 55 1.84 -18.73 -12.30
N LEU A 56 1.36 -17.85 -11.43
CA LEU A 56 -0.01 -17.89 -10.94
C LEU A 56 -1.02 -17.66 -12.05
N LEU A 57 -0.80 -16.67 -12.93
CA LEU A 57 -1.65 -16.42 -14.10
C LEU A 57 -1.68 -17.61 -15.07
N ASP A 58 -0.53 -18.26 -15.29
CA ASP A 58 -0.43 -19.42 -16.17
C ASP A 58 -1.16 -20.65 -15.60
N VAL A 59 -1.07 -20.85 -14.28
CA VAL A 59 -1.85 -21.89 -13.57
C VAL A 59 -3.33 -21.58 -13.60
N TRP A 60 -3.72 -20.31 -13.47
CA TRP A 60 -5.11 -19.88 -13.44
C TRP A 60 -5.84 -20.15 -14.75
N ASP A 61 -5.20 -19.85 -15.88
CA ASP A 61 -5.81 -20.06 -17.20
C ASP A 61 -5.68 -21.52 -17.71
N SER A 62 -5.34 -22.47 -16.83
CA SER A 62 -5.26 -23.90 -17.14
C SER A 62 -6.64 -24.57 -17.18
N LYS A 63 -6.91 -25.33 -18.24
CA LYS A 63 -8.17 -26.09 -18.42
C LYS A 63 -8.45 -27.09 -17.30
N LEU A 64 -7.38 -27.68 -16.74
CA LEU A 64 -7.49 -28.66 -15.66
C LEU A 64 -7.77 -28.00 -14.31
N HIS A 65 -7.34 -26.74 -14.14
CA HIS A 65 -7.55 -26.01 -12.89
C HIS A 65 -9.03 -25.73 -12.62
N ALA A 66 -9.75 -25.27 -13.65
CA ALA A 66 -11.19 -25.06 -13.61
C ALA A 66 -11.96 -26.35 -13.29
N PHE A 67 -11.55 -27.47 -13.90
CA PHE A 67 -12.21 -28.76 -13.69
C PHE A 67 -12.07 -29.23 -12.23
N LEU A 68 -10.86 -29.13 -11.67
CA LEU A 68 -10.59 -29.56 -10.30
C LEU A 68 -11.34 -28.75 -9.24
N LEU A 69 -11.63 -27.47 -9.49
CA LEU A 69 -12.25 -26.57 -8.49
C LEU A 69 -13.75 -26.37 -8.68
N ALA A 70 -14.23 -26.42 -9.92
CA ALA A 70 -15.62 -26.10 -10.25
C ALA A 70 -16.34 -27.22 -11.01
N GLY A 71 -15.64 -28.27 -11.45
CA GLY A 71 -16.23 -29.35 -12.26
C GLY A 71 -16.38 -29.00 -13.75
N GLU A 72 -15.85 -27.86 -14.20
CA GLU A 72 -15.97 -27.38 -15.58
C GLU A 72 -14.65 -27.43 -16.34
N TYR A 73 -14.67 -27.92 -17.57
CA TYR A 73 -13.49 -27.97 -18.42
C TYR A 73 -13.40 -26.74 -19.32
N GLY A 74 -12.42 -25.88 -19.08
CA GLY A 74 -12.22 -24.67 -19.86
C GLY A 74 -11.13 -23.78 -19.27
N ASN A 75 -10.58 -22.89 -20.10
CA ASN A 75 -9.72 -21.83 -19.62
C ASN A 75 -10.53 -20.90 -18.71
N PHE A 76 -9.98 -20.46 -17.57
CA PHE A 76 -10.69 -19.57 -16.64
C PHE A 76 -11.31 -18.36 -17.35
N SER A 77 -10.59 -17.79 -18.32
CA SER A 77 -11.04 -16.65 -19.12
C SER A 77 -12.28 -16.91 -19.98
N ALA A 78 -12.59 -18.17 -20.29
CA ALA A 78 -13.73 -18.58 -21.11
C ALA A 78 -14.92 -19.16 -20.30
N LEU A 79 -14.78 -19.27 -18.97
CA LEU A 79 -15.85 -19.77 -18.10
C LEU A 79 -16.94 -18.71 -17.87
N LYS A 80 -18.14 -19.17 -17.52
CA LYS A 80 -19.24 -18.29 -17.09
C LYS A 80 -18.87 -17.54 -15.81
N ALA A 81 -19.45 -16.36 -15.61
CA ALA A 81 -19.13 -15.48 -14.49
C ALA A 81 -19.30 -16.18 -13.13
N GLU A 82 -20.38 -16.93 -12.95
CA GLU A 82 -20.71 -17.64 -11.71
C GLU A 82 -19.66 -18.71 -11.37
N VAL A 83 -19.10 -19.33 -12.39
CA VAL A 83 -18.07 -20.38 -12.27
C VAL A 83 -16.74 -19.75 -11.89
N ARG A 84 -16.38 -18.62 -12.53
CA ARG A 84 -15.18 -17.83 -12.19
C ARG A 84 -15.24 -17.35 -10.73
N GLU A 85 -16.40 -16.86 -10.29
CA GLU A 85 -16.62 -16.42 -8.91
C GLU A 85 -16.46 -17.58 -7.92
N LYS A 86 -17.07 -18.74 -8.21
CA LYS A 86 -16.94 -19.95 -7.38
C LYS A 86 -15.47 -20.38 -7.23
N ILE A 87 -14.69 -20.35 -8.32
CA ILE A 87 -13.26 -20.65 -8.29
C ILE A 87 -12.53 -19.65 -7.39
N LEU A 88 -12.76 -18.35 -7.54
CA LEU A 88 -12.13 -17.33 -6.71
C LEU A 88 -12.46 -17.47 -5.22
N ARG A 89 -13.73 -17.69 -4.89
CA ARG A 89 -14.17 -17.93 -3.50
C ARG A 89 -13.52 -19.17 -2.90
N SER A 90 -13.32 -20.24 -3.69
CA SER A 90 -12.62 -21.45 -3.20
C SER A 90 -11.17 -21.18 -2.78
N TRP A 91 -10.54 -20.13 -3.30
CA TRP A 91 -9.19 -19.72 -2.90
C TRP A 91 -9.22 -18.87 -1.62
N ALA A 92 -10.25 -18.06 -1.42
CA ALA A 92 -10.43 -17.25 -0.21
C ALA A 92 -10.47 -18.11 1.06
N ASP A 93 -11.22 -19.22 1.01
CA ASP A 93 -11.45 -20.13 2.14
C ASP A 93 -10.57 -21.40 2.07
N SER A 94 -9.56 -21.42 1.20
CA SER A 94 -8.74 -22.61 1.00
C SER A 94 -7.93 -22.96 2.24
N SER A 95 -7.75 -24.24 2.55
CA SER A 95 -6.78 -24.69 3.58
C SER A 95 -5.32 -24.39 3.20
N LEU A 96 -5.02 -24.23 1.90
CA LEU A 96 -3.68 -23.93 1.40
C LEU A 96 -3.34 -22.44 1.55
N ARG A 97 -2.34 -22.14 2.40
CA ARG A 97 -1.88 -20.75 2.69
C ARG A 97 -1.60 -19.93 1.43
N LYS A 98 -0.91 -20.52 0.44
CA LYS A 98 -0.56 -19.85 -0.82
C LYS A 98 -1.78 -19.40 -1.63
N ARG A 99 -2.89 -20.14 -1.58
CA ARG A 99 -4.13 -19.77 -2.29
C ARG A 99 -4.81 -18.59 -1.61
N ARG A 100 -4.91 -18.60 -0.27
CA ARG A 100 -5.46 -17.49 0.49
C ARG A 100 -4.63 -16.22 0.30
N ALA A 101 -3.31 -16.33 0.41
CA ALA A 101 -2.38 -15.22 0.20
C ALA A 101 -2.56 -14.58 -1.18
N ALA A 102 -2.61 -15.40 -2.25
CA ALA A 102 -2.83 -14.91 -3.60
C ALA A 102 -4.21 -14.24 -3.78
N PHE A 103 -5.27 -14.83 -3.22
CA PHE A 103 -6.60 -14.22 -3.25
C PHE A 103 -6.61 -12.85 -2.57
N GLN A 104 -6.03 -12.73 -1.37
CA GLN A 104 -5.99 -11.47 -0.64
C GLN A 104 -5.14 -10.41 -1.34
N ALA A 105 -3.99 -10.80 -1.90
CA ALA A 105 -3.13 -9.89 -2.67
C ALA A 105 -3.87 -9.34 -3.91
N LEU A 106 -4.52 -10.22 -4.70
CA LEU A 106 -5.30 -9.82 -5.87
C LEU A 106 -6.48 -8.94 -5.48
N ARG A 107 -7.27 -9.34 -4.47
CA ARG A 107 -8.42 -8.56 -3.97
C ARG A 107 -8.00 -7.16 -3.54
N LYS A 108 -6.91 -7.04 -2.78
CA LYS A 108 -6.37 -5.76 -2.30
C LYS A 108 -5.88 -4.90 -3.46
N ALA A 109 -5.05 -5.44 -4.34
CA ALA A 109 -4.49 -4.69 -5.46
C ALA A 109 -5.56 -4.20 -6.44
N ILE A 110 -6.50 -5.08 -6.81
CA ILE A 110 -7.61 -4.75 -7.72
C ILE A 110 -8.52 -3.71 -7.08
N GLY A 111 -8.89 -3.90 -5.81
CA GLY A 111 -9.74 -2.95 -5.08
C GLY A 111 -9.11 -1.57 -4.89
N PHE A 112 -7.81 -1.53 -4.55
CA PHE A 112 -7.07 -0.27 -4.40
C PHE A 112 -7.03 0.49 -5.73
N LEU A 113 -6.60 -0.17 -6.81
CA LEU A 113 -6.52 0.47 -8.12
C LEU A 113 -7.90 0.89 -8.65
N TYR A 114 -8.94 0.09 -8.41
CA TYR A 114 -10.30 0.43 -8.81
C TYR A 114 -10.77 1.78 -8.27
N VAL A 115 -10.45 2.08 -7.01
CA VAL A 115 -10.85 3.33 -6.35
C VAL A 115 -9.82 4.43 -6.59
N MET A 116 -8.52 4.11 -6.58
CA MET A 116 -7.46 5.13 -6.48
C MET A 116 -6.89 5.57 -7.82
N LEU A 117 -7.14 4.87 -8.93
CA LEU A 117 -6.64 5.27 -10.25
C LEU A 117 -7.19 6.66 -10.61
N PRO A 118 -6.33 7.69 -10.80
CA PRO A 118 -6.80 9.07 -10.85
C PRO A 118 -7.48 9.46 -12.16
N GLU A 119 -6.93 8.99 -13.29
CA GLU A 119 -7.48 9.25 -14.62
C GLU A 119 -7.48 7.97 -15.45
N TYR A 120 -8.59 7.71 -16.13
CA TYR A 120 -8.68 6.65 -17.13
C TYR A 120 -9.26 7.21 -18.43
N ARG A 121 -8.55 7.00 -19.54
CA ARG A 121 -8.88 7.54 -20.87
C ARG A 121 -9.13 9.06 -20.89
N GLY A 122 -8.36 9.80 -20.08
CA GLY A 122 -8.43 11.27 -20.00
C GLY A 122 -9.63 11.81 -19.23
N ALA A 123 -10.32 10.98 -18.45
CA ALA A 123 -11.38 11.39 -17.55
C ALA A 123 -11.07 10.96 -16.10
N ALA A 124 -11.53 11.76 -15.14
CA ALA A 124 -11.48 11.41 -13.72
C ALA A 124 -12.19 10.09 -13.44
N ASN A 125 -11.75 9.37 -12.42
CA ASN A 125 -12.32 8.07 -12.08
C ASN A 125 -13.84 8.19 -11.82
N PRO A 126 -14.68 7.53 -12.63
CA PRO A 126 -16.13 7.62 -12.49
C PRO A 126 -16.66 7.03 -11.17
N VAL A 127 -15.87 6.20 -10.48
CA VAL A 127 -16.17 5.68 -9.14
C VAL A 127 -16.25 6.81 -8.11
N TRP A 128 -15.40 7.83 -8.21
CA TRP A 128 -15.33 8.93 -7.24
C TRP A 128 -16.67 9.64 -7.10
N LYS A 129 -17.33 9.93 -8.23
CA LYS A 129 -18.66 10.54 -8.25
C LYS A 129 -19.71 9.67 -7.54
N LYS A 130 -19.62 8.34 -7.66
CA LYS A 130 -20.58 7.40 -7.05
C LYS A 130 -20.41 7.29 -5.54
N ILE A 131 -19.18 7.39 -5.05
CA ILE A 131 -18.89 7.37 -3.60
C ILE A 131 -18.94 8.76 -2.97
N GLY A 132 -19.24 9.82 -3.73
CA GLY A 132 -19.28 11.19 -3.25
C GLY A 132 -17.91 11.81 -2.98
N TYR A 133 -16.85 11.24 -3.55
CA TYR A 133 -15.50 11.80 -3.47
C TYR A 133 -15.31 12.86 -4.57
N PRO A 134 -14.97 14.12 -4.23
CA PRO A 134 -14.78 15.18 -5.23
C PRO A 134 -13.51 15.01 -6.07
N GLY A 135 -12.65 14.04 -5.73
CA GLY A 135 -11.33 13.89 -6.30
C GLY A 135 -10.25 14.59 -5.46
N PRO A 136 -8.98 14.44 -5.88
CA PRO A 136 -7.84 15.04 -5.19
C PRO A 136 -7.92 16.56 -5.20
N LEU A 137 -7.45 17.20 -4.12
CA LEU A 137 -7.47 18.65 -3.95
C LEU A 137 -6.49 19.37 -4.89
N GLY A 138 -5.55 18.64 -5.47
CA GLY A 138 -4.47 19.18 -6.27
C GLY A 138 -3.29 19.64 -5.40
N ALA A 139 -2.12 19.78 -6.04
CA ALA A 139 -0.92 20.25 -5.37
C ALA A 139 -1.02 21.73 -5.02
N LYS A 140 -0.51 22.10 -3.85
CA LYS A 140 -0.33 23.51 -3.50
C LYS A 140 0.82 24.13 -4.30
N ALA A 141 0.81 25.46 -4.41
CA ALA A 141 1.91 26.19 -5.02
C ALA A 141 3.24 25.94 -4.27
N GLN A 142 4.34 25.86 -5.02
CA GLN A 142 5.64 25.55 -4.46
C GLN A 142 6.19 26.72 -3.62
N GLY A 143 6.42 26.45 -2.33
CA GLY A 143 7.10 27.34 -1.40
C GLY A 143 8.58 27.00 -1.20
N ALA A 144 9.25 27.76 -0.34
CA ALA A 144 10.60 27.44 0.10
C ALA A 144 10.58 26.21 1.03
N ARG A 145 11.41 25.20 0.73
CA ARG A 145 11.55 24.01 1.58
C ARG A 145 12.42 24.35 2.80
N PRO A 146 11.89 24.27 4.04
CA PRO A 146 12.61 24.71 5.23
C PRO A 146 13.75 23.77 5.64
N LEU A 147 13.66 22.48 5.28
CA LEU A 147 14.64 21.48 5.65
C LEU A 147 15.62 21.19 4.52
N ARG A 148 16.91 21.13 4.87
CA ARG A 148 17.96 20.62 4.00
C ARG A 148 18.18 19.16 4.31
N VAL A 149 17.86 18.30 3.35
CA VAL A 149 18.03 16.85 3.45
C VAL A 149 19.17 16.42 2.53
N THR A 150 20.08 15.61 3.06
CA THR A 150 21.20 15.06 2.31
C THR A 150 20.89 13.63 1.94
N THR A 151 20.80 13.34 0.64
CA THR A 151 20.72 11.97 0.13
C THR A 151 22.14 11.48 -0.18
N PRO A 152 22.66 10.47 0.53
CA PRO A 152 24.01 9.96 0.29
C PRO A 152 24.10 9.24 -1.06
N GLU A 153 24.88 9.77 -2.00
CA GLU A 153 25.21 9.09 -3.27
C GLU A 153 26.32 8.03 -3.12
N LYS A 154 27.08 8.13 -2.03
CA LYS A 154 28.17 7.24 -1.64
C LYS A 154 28.19 7.12 -0.12
N GLU A 155 29.00 6.21 0.41
CA GLU A 155 29.22 6.10 1.84
C GLU A 155 29.68 7.44 2.43
N ILE A 156 29.03 7.86 3.52
CA ILE A 156 29.33 9.08 4.26
C ILE A 156 29.71 8.69 5.68
N THR A 157 30.82 9.24 6.17
CA THR A 157 31.16 9.21 7.58
C THR A 157 30.80 10.55 8.21
N ALA A 158 30.00 10.53 9.28
CA ALA A 158 29.64 11.70 10.06
C ALA A 158 29.92 11.43 11.54
N SER A 159 30.38 12.45 12.27
CA SER A 159 30.50 12.43 13.73
C SER A 159 29.37 13.26 14.30
N CYS A 160 28.76 12.80 15.39
CA CYS A 160 27.68 13.50 16.09
C CYS A 160 27.67 13.04 17.56
N ASP A 161 26.99 13.78 18.43
CA ASP A 161 26.75 13.35 19.80
C ASP A 161 25.67 12.25 19.86
N VAL A 162 24.64 12.37 19.01
CA VAL A 162 23.51 11.43 18.98
C VAL A 162 23.10 11.13 17.54
N CYS A 163 22.91 9.85 17.24
CA CYS A 163 22.30 9.38 16.01
C CYS A 163 20.88 8.85 16.29
N VAL A 164 19.87 9.46 15.69
CA VAL A 164 18.47 9.06 15.77
C VAL A 164 18.10 8.29 14.49
N ILE A 165 17.62 7.06 14.64
CA ILE A 165 17.20 6.22 13.53
C ILE A 165 15.67 6.27 13.43
N GLY A 166 15.16 6.86 12.35
CA GLY A 166 13.75 7.11 12.08
C GLY A 166 13.32 8.49 12.57
N SER A 167 12.72 9.29 11.68
CA SER A 167 12.24 10.65 11.95
C SER A 167 10.77 10.71 12.40
N GLY A 168 10.19 9.56 12.74
CA GLY A 168 8.79 9.41 13.13
C GLY A 168 8.39 10.12 14.44
N ALA A 169 7.18 9.84 14.93
CA ALA A 169 6.59 10.50 16.10
C ALA A 169 7.50 10.58 17.34
N GLY A 170 8.27 9.53 17.61
CA GLY A 170 9.25 9.52 18.71
C GLY A 170 10.60 10.14 18.32
N GLY A 171 11.15 9.72 17.18
CA GLY A 171 12.50 10.11 16.77
C GLY A 171 12.63 11.59 16.43
N GLY A 172 11.66 12.17 15.71
CA GLY A 172 11.65 13.60 15.41
C GLY A 172 11.58 14.46 16.67
N VAL A 173 10.76 14.06 17.66
CA VAL A 173 10.65 14.77 18.95
C VAL A 173 11.94 14.64 19.76
N ALA A 174 12.51 13.44 19.86
CA ALA A 174 13.78 13.22 20.55
C ALA A 174 14.91 14.05 19.91
N ALA A 175 15.01 14.06 18.59
CA ALA A 175 15.99 14.85 17.86
C ALA A 175 15.85 16.35 18.16
N ALA A 176 14.63 16.87 18.13
CA ALA A 176 14.36 18.28 18.42
C ALA A 176 14.75 18.66 19.87
N VAL A 177 14.39 17.84 20.86
CA VAL A 177 14.72 18.08 22.28
C VAL A 177 16.23 18.05 22.51
N LEU A 178 16.93 17.06 21.94
CA LEU A 178 18.37 16.90 22.11
C LEU A 178 19.16 18.01 21.40
N ALA A 179 18.74 18.40 20.18
CA ALA A 179 19.34 19.51 19.47
C ALA A 179 19.13 20.84 20.21
N ALA A 180 17.94 21.07 20.77
CA ALA A 180 17.66 22.25 21.60
C ALA A 180 18.50 22.28 22.88
N ALA A 181 18.92 21.12 23.39
CA ALA A 181 19.87 20.99 24.50
C ALA A 181 21.34 21.17 24.07
N GLY A 182 21.61 21.54 22.81
CA GLY A 182 22.94 21.84 22.29
C GLY A 182 23.73 20.61 21.84
N LYS A 183 23.08 19.45 21.64
CA LYS A 183 23.72 18.26 21.06
C LYS A 183 23.81 18.36 19.54
N ASP A 184 24.91 17.84 18.98
CA ASP A 184 25.00 17.58 17.55
C ASP A 184 24.24 16.28 17.22
N VAL A 185 23.14 16.39 16.47
CA VAL A 185 22.20 15.29 16.22
C VAL A 185 22.11 14.98 14.74
N VAL A 186 22.39 13.72 14.38
CA VAL A 186 22.12 13.18 13.05
C VAL A 186 20.83 12.37 13.08
N VAL A 187 19.94 12.61 12.11
CA VAL A 187 18.71 11.81 11.93
C VAL A 187 18.83 11.02 10.63
N LEU A 188 18.66 9.71 10.72
CA LEU A 188 18.63 8.80 9.58
C LEU A 188 17.17 8.41 9.30
N GLU A 189 16.70 8.62 8.09
CA GLU A 189 15.35 8.28 7.64
C GLU A 189 15.43 7.39 6.40
N ALA A 190 14.61 6.35 6.34
CA ALA A 190 14.55 5.43 5.20
C ALA A 190 13.74 6.03 4.05
N GLY A 191 12.71 6.81 4.37
CA GLY A 191 11.85 7.47 3.39
C GLY A 191 12.37 8.81 2.87
N ASN A 192 11.67 9.35 1.87
CA ASN A 192 11.98 10.65 1.27
C ASN A 192 11.38 11.82 2.07
N TYR A 193 11.86 13.02 1.77
CA TYR A 193 11.27 14.27 2.27
C TYR A 193 10.28 14.86 1.27
N TYR A 194 9.04 15.03 1.76
CA TYR A 194 7.93 15.66 1.05
C TYR A 194 7.48 16.91 1.80
N ASP A 195 7.07 17.93 1.06
CA ASP A 195 6.57 19.20 1.59
C ASP A 195 5.24 19.59 0.92
N ASP A 196 4.62 20.69 1.33
CA ASP A 196 3.27 21.14 0.93
C ASP A 196 2.93 21.00 -0.56
N ALA A 197 3.90 21.22 -1.45
CA ALA A 197 3.73 21.12 -2.90
C ALA A 197 3.72 19.68 -3.45
N ASP A 198 4.22 18.72 -2.68
CA ASP A 198 4.26 17.30 -3.03
C ASP A 198 2.96 16.57 -2.62
N PHE A 199 2.11 17.22 -1.83
CA PHE A 199 0.80 16.72 -1.41
C PHE A 199 -0.30 17.20 -2.36
N ASP A 200 -0.59 16.40 -3.37
CA ASP A 200 -1.65 16.61 -4.36
C ASP A 200 -3.02 16.06 -3.94
N GLY A 201 -3.07 15.33 -2.81
CA GLY A 201 -4.27 14.63 -2.35
C GLY A 201 -4.63 13.40 -3.18
N ALA A 202 -3.80 13.00 -4.15
CA ALA A 202 -4.04 11.80 -4.95
C ALA A 202 -3.70 10.56 -4.13
N GLU A 203 -4.69 9.73 -3.84
CA GLU A 203 -4.53 8.55 -2.97
C GLU A 203 -3.46 7.60 -3.49
N LEU A 204 -3.50 7.19 -4.77
CA LEU A 204 -2.51 6.25 -5.33
C LEU A 204 -1.08 6.77 -5.20
N GLY A 205 -0.86 8.04 -5.56
CA GLY A 205 0.45 8.68 -5.45
C GLY A 205 0.90 8.81 -3.99
N GLY A 206 -0.02 9.18 -3.08
CA GLY A 206 0.24 9.22 -1.65
C GLY A 206 0.63 7.85 -1.08
N PHE A 207 -0.10 6.79 -1.42
CA PHE A 207 0.24 5.42 -1.05
C PHE A 207 1.65 5.04 -1.53
N GLN A 208 1.97 5.28 -2.80
CA GLN A 208 3.26 4.97 -3.40
C GLN A 208 4.44 5.74 -2.79
N ARG A 209 4.23 7.01 -2.41
CA ARG A 209 5.28 7.90 -1.90
C ARG A 209 5.48 7.80 -0.38
N LEU A 210 4.39 7.66 0.37
CA LEU A 210 4.37 7.92 1.81
C LEU A 210 4.28 6.66 2.65
N TYR A 211 3.86 5.52 2.09
CA TYR A 211 3.67 4.29 2.83
C TYR A 211 4.71 3.23 2.45
N SER A 212 5.19 2.50 3.46
CA SER A 212 6.08 1.35 3.25
C SER A 212 5.41 0.31 2.35
N GLU A 213 6.19 -0.18 1.38
CA GLU A 213 5.73 -1.05 0.29
C GLU A 213 4.47 -0.50 -0.44
N GLY A 214 4.31 0.82 -0.55
CA GLY A 214 3.14 1.43 -1.20
C GLY A 214 1.82 1.18 -0.47
N GLY A 215 1.88 0.87 0.83
CA GLY A 215 0.75 0.41 1.65
C GLY A 215 0.36 -1.05 1.44
N PHE A 216 1.19 -1.82 0.72
CA PHE A 216 1.00 -3.27 0.53
C PHE A 216 1.68 -4.12 1.59
N ALA A 217 2.47 -3.53 2.49
CA ALA A 217 3.14 -4.23 3.57
C ALA A 217 2.17 -5.14 4.35
N ALA A 218 2.57 -6.39 4.56
CA ALA A 218 1.75 -7.42 5.18
C ALA A 218 2.63 -8.56 5.73
N THR A 219 2.02 -9.44 6.52
CA THR A 219 2.62 -10.75 6.84
C THR A 219 2.82 -11.57 5.58
N GLU A 220 3.72 -12.57 5.62
CA GLU A 220 4.05 -13.42 4.46
C GLU A 220 2.82 -14.07 3.80
N ASP A 221 1.78 -14.38 4.58
CA ASP A 221 0.52 -14.97 4.10
C ASP A 221 -0.59 -13.96 3.81
N HIS A 222 -0.29 -12.66 3.92
CA HIS A 222 -1.22 -11.53 3.78
C HIS A 222 -2.44 -11.57 4.72
N SER A 223 -2.37 -12.32 5.82
CA SER A 223 -3.46 -12.36 6.82
C SER A 223 -3.57 -11.07 7.64
N VAL A 224 -2.45 -10.36 7.84
CA VAL A 224 -2.41 -9.07 8.52
C VAL A 224 -1.66 -8.07 7.63
N GLY A 225 -2.33 -6.96 7.31
CA GLY A 225 -1.71 -5.84 6.60
C GLY A 225 -1.18 -4.78 7.57
N PHE A 226 -0.11 -4.10 7.17
CA PHE A 226 0.50 -2.99 7.90
C PHE A 226 0.43 -1.73 7.05
N LEU A 227 -0.01 -0.63 7.67
CA LEU A 227 0.14 0.70 7.11
C LEU A 227 1.17 1.44 7.97
N ALA A 228 2.35 1.64 7.41
CA ALA A 228 3.46 2.32 8.07
C ALA A 228 3.94 3.45 7.15
N GLY A 229 4.12 4.65 7.71
CA GLY A 229 4.69 5.76 6.96
C GLY A 229 6.19 5.56 6.73
N GLU A 230 6.63 5.74 5.49
CA GLU A 230 8.03 5.66 5.04
C GLU A 230 8.40 6.96 4.34
N CYS A 231 8.47 8.03 5.14
CA CYS A 231 8.83 9.38 4.73
C CYS A 231 9.36 10.15 5.94
N LEU A 232 9.96 11.32 5.72
CA LEU A 232 10.34 12.21 6.82
C LEU A 232 9.11 12.58 7.66
N GLY A 233 9.11 12.21 8.95
CA GLY A 233 7.95 12.29 9.86
C GLY A 233 7.21 10.95 10.06
N GLY A 234 7.42 9.98 9.17
CA GLY A 234 6.92 8.62 9.26
C GLY A 234 5.40 8.55 9.46
N GLY A 235 4.97 7.78 10.45
CA GLY A 235 3.54 7.60 10.75
C GLY A 235 2.78 8.89 11.06
N THR A 236 3.44 10.00 11.45
CA THR A 236 2.73 11.26 11.73
C THR A 236 2.22 11.94 10.47
N VAL A 237 2.80 11.64 9.30
CA VAL A 237 2.41 12.20 8.00
C VAL A 237 1.16 11.52 7.45
N VAL A 238 0.94 10.25 7.81
CA VAL A 238 -0.05 9.36 7.18
C VAL A 238 -1.18 8.90 8.12
N ASN A 239 -1.22 9.40 9.36
CA ASN A 239 -2.21 8.99 10.35
C ASN A 239 -3.54 9.75 10.23
N TYR A 240 -4.49 9.38 11.10
CA TYR A 240 -5.81 9.99 11.19
C TYR A 240 -5.86 11.24 12.09
N CYS A 241 -4.72 11.92 12.30
CA CYS A 241 -4.54 13.15 13.09
C CYS A 241 -5.18 13.18 14.49
N THR A 242 -5.54 12.03 15.04
CA THR A 242 -6.27 11.93 16.29
C THR A 242 -5.28 11.67 17.42
N SER A 243 -5.32 12.52 18.45
CA SER A 243 -4.46 12.39 19.63
C SER A 243 -5.32 12.51 20.89
N PHE A 244 -5.33 11.43 21.68
CA PHE A 244 -6.00 11.41 22.98
C PHE A 244 -4.96 11.36 24.08
N ARG A 245 -5.24 12.02 25.19
CA ARG A 245 -4.44 11.85 26.41
C ARG A 245 -4.57 10.42 26.89
N THR A 246 -3.45 9.77 27.20
CA THR A 246 -3.43 8.45 27.84
C THR A 246 -4.20 8.51 29.17
N PRO A 247 -5.19 7.62 29.40
CA PRO A 247 -5.92 7.55 30.66
C PRO A 247 -5.00 7.38 31.89
N ASP A 248 -5.37 7.97 33.02
CA ASP A 248 -4.50 8.01 34.21
C ASP A 248 -4.33 6.62 34.88
N ASP A 249 -5.30 5.72 34.73
CA ASP A 249 -5.21 4.32 35.19
C ASP A 249 -4.14 3.55 34.39
N ILE A 250 -4.11 3.71 33.07
CA ILE A 250 -3.07 3.12 32.21
C ILE A 250 -1.69 3.69 32.53
N ARG A 251 -1.58 4.99 32.80
CA ARG A 251 -0.31 5.62 33.21
C ARG A 251 0.18 5.06 34.55
N THR A 252 -0.73 4.83 35.49
CA THR A 252 -0.41 4.20 36.78
C THR A 252 0.11 2.79 36.58
N GLU A 253 -0.58 1.96 35.78
CA GLU A 253 -0.16 0.59 35.46
C GLU A 253 1.27 0.55 34.89
N TRP A 254 1.59 1.42 33.93
CA TRP A 254 2.92 1.48 33.34
C TRP A 254 4.00 1.97 34.31
N ALA A 255 3.67 2.91 35.20
CA ALA A 255 4.58 3.36 36.24
C ALA A 255 4.90 2.24 37.25
N GLU A 256 3.89 1.46 37.66
CA GLU A 256 4.06 0.27 38.51
C GLU A 256 4.90 -0.81 37.81
N ALA A 257 4.78 -0.94 36.49
CA ALA A 257 5.60 -1.82 35.67
C ALA A 257 7.04 -1.32 35.43
N GLY A 258 7.39 -0.10 35.91
CA GLY A 258 8.75 0.44 35.89
C GLY A 258 8.97 1.70 35.05
N VAL A 259 7.98 2.17 34.30
CA VAL A 259 8.06 3.38 33.47
C VAL A 259 7.69 4.62 34.30
N ARG A 260 8.40 4.86 35.41
CA ARG A 260 7.98 5.80 36.47
C ARG A 260 7.73 7.23 35.99
N TRP A 261 8.49 7.70 35.01
CA TRP A 261 8.38 9.05 34.43
C TRP A 261 7.03 9.30 33.73
N ILE A 262 6.25 8.26 33.40
CA ILE A 262 4.96 8.42 32.72
C ILE A 262 3.85 8.95 33.66
N ALA A 263 3.99 8.79 34.98
CA ALA A 263 3.00 9.25 35.97
C ALA A 263 3.05 10.77 36.22
N GLY A 264 4.15 11.43 35.88
CA GLY A 264 4.41 12.84 36.17
C GLY A 264 5.90 13.05 36.47
N ALA A 265 6.34 14.31 36.51
CA ALA A 265 7.75 14.62 36.70
C ALA A 265 8.24 14.26 38.11
N GLU A 266 9.40 13.59 38.18
CA GLU A 266 10.41 13.84 39.21
C GLU A 266 11.13 15.15 38.89
#